data_AF-D0MEK7-F1
#
_entry.id   AF-D0MEK7-F1
#
_cell.length_a   1.000
_cell.length_b   1.000
_cell.length_c   1.000
_cell.angle_alpha   90.00
_cell.angle_beta   90.00
_cell.angle_gamma   90.00
#
_symmetry.space_group_name_H-M   'P 1'
#
loop_
_entity.id
_entity.type
_entity.pdbx_description
1 polymer ?
#
loop_
_entity_poly.entity_id
_entity_poly.type
_entity_poly.pdbx_seq_one_letter_code
_entity_poly.pdbx_strand_id
1 'polypeptide(L)'
;MPLTIPEAAREPLVQELENFAASMPDPRARDLYRRLLEAVATGEVDETLDEPLGRFLEVALQTGRIRQRHGPHEEKALRALYHQTQRGRQILEAIQQANEALRALQGHTLRELTFTPHNPGAYRLTLGTDQVRLTLEINAQGVWVENLVVG
;
A
#
# COMPACT_ATOMS: atom_id res chain seq x y z
N MET A 1 3.35 14.92 11.55
CA MET A 1 4.49 15.63 10.96
C MET A 1 4.24 15.72 9.47
N PRO A 2 4.51 16.87 8.81
CA PRO A 2 4.35 16.98 7.36
C PRO A 2 5.27 15.99 6.64
N LEU A 3 4.80 15.47 5.51
CA LEU A 3 5.55 14.61 4.61
C LEU A 3 6.31 15.45 3.58
N THR A 4 7.62 15.25 3.49
CA THR A 4 8.46 15.86 2.47
C THR A 4 8.38 15.05 1.17
N ILE A 5 8.12 15.71 0.05
CA ILE A 5 8.04 15.09 -1.27
C ILE A 5 9.45 15.04 -1.89
N PRO A 6 10.01 13.84 -2.14
CA PRO A 6 11.30 13.70 -2.80
C PRO A 6 11.29 14.36 -4.18
N GLU A 7 12.42 14.94 -4.58
CA GLU A 7 12.55 15.60 -5.89
C GLU A 7 12.20 14.66 -7.04
N ALA A 8 12.73 13.44 -7.02
CA ALA A 8 12.44 12.38 -8.01
C ALA A 8 10.97 11.93 -8.04
N ALA A 9 10.18 12.22 -7.00
CA ALA A 9 8.76 11.91 -6.95
C ALA A 9 7.88 13.11 -7.36
N ARG A 10 8.41 14.34 -7.31
CA ARG A 10 7.60 15.56 -7.40
C ARG A 10 6.97 15.75 -8.77
N GLU A 11 7.77 15.77 -9.83
CA GLU A 11 7.26 15.98 -11.20
C GLU A 11 6.27 14.88 -11.63
N PRO A 12 6.58 13.58 -11.48
CA PRO A 12 5.62 12.51 -11.78
C PRO A 12 4.31 12.62 -10.99
N LEU A 13 4.39 12.99 -9.71
CA LEU A 13 3.22 13.13 -8.84
C LEU A 13 2.35 14.31 -9.24
N VAL A 14 2.95 15.46 -9.57
CA VAL A 14 2.25 16.65 -10.08
C VAL A 14 1.48 16.29 -11.36
N GLN A 15 2.15 15.71 -12.36
CA GLN A 15 1.53 15.40 -13.64
C GLN A 15 0.36 14.39 -13.50
N GLU A 16 0.51 13.37 -12.66
CA GLU A 16 -0.55 12.38 -12.48
C GLU A 16 -1.70 12.92 -11.60
N LEU A 17 -1.42 13.76 -10.60
CA LEU A 17 -2.44 14.43 -9.80
C LEU A 17 -3.25 15.45 -10.61
N GLU A 18 -2.62 16.22 -11.50
CA GLU A 18 -3.31 17.15 -12.40
C GLU A 18 -4.37 16.43 -13.23
N ASN A 19 -3.95 15.35 -13.91
CA ASN A 19 -4.84 14.52 -14.72
C ASN A 19 -5.97 13.90 -13.89
N PHE A 20 -5.65 13.42 -12.69
CA PHE A 20 -6.60 12.78 -11.81
C PHE A 20 -7.64 13.78 -11.27
N ALA A 21 -7.21 14.94 -10.78
CA ALA A 21 -8.10 15.99 -10.30
C ALA A 21 -9.01 16.50 -11.43
N ALA A 22 -8.49 16.72 -12.63
CA ALA A 22 -9.28 17.17 -13.79
C ALA A 22 -10.37 16.15 -14.19
N SER A 23 -10.13 14.84 -13.96
CA SER A 23 -11.08 13.78 -14.27
C SER A 23 -12.22 13.64 -13.24
N MET A 24 -12.13 14.30 -12.09
CA MET A 24 -13.09 14.11 -11.00
C MET A 24 -14.45 14.74 -11.31
N PRO A 25 -15.56 13.98 -11.27
CA PRO A 25 -16.89 14.52 -11.50
C PRO A 25 -17.41 15.31 -10.28
N ASP A 26 -17.11 14.85 -9.06
CA ASP A 26 -17.51 15.52 -7.81
C ASP A 26 -16.65 16.78 -7.57
N PRO A 27 -17.25 17.97 -7.47
CA PRO A 27 -16.52 19.21 -7.20
C PRO A 27 -15.76 19.20 -5.88
N ARG A 28 -16.26 18.51 -4.84
CA ARG A 28 -15.57 18.46 -3.54
C ARG A 28 -14.32 17.60 -3.60
N ALA A 29 -14.42 16.41 -4.19
CA ALA A 29 -13.25 15.57 -4.45
C ALA A 29 -12.23 16.30 -5.34
N ARG A 30 -12.69 17.00 -6.38
CA ARG A 30 -11.81 17.80 -7.25
C ARG A 30 -11.04 18.87 -6.47
N ASP A 31 -11.71 19.62 -5.61
CA ASP A 31 -11.07 20.65 -4.79
C ASP A 31 -10.04 20.07 -3.81
N LEU A 32 -10.36 18.94 -3.18
CA LEU A 32 -9.44 18.21 -2.30
C LEU A 32 -8.14 17.82 -3.04
N TYR A 33 -8.25 17.19 -4.21
CA TYR A 33 -7.08 16.77 -4.98
C TYR A 33 -6.32 17.94 -5.62
N ARG A 34 -6.97 19.07 -5.88
CA ARG A 34 -6.30 20.31 -6.28
C ARG A 34 -5.47 20.91 -5.15
N ARG A 35 -6.00 20.93 -3.92
CA ARG A 35 -5.22 21.33 -2.73
C ARG A 35 -4.02 20.41 -2.51
N LEU A 36 -4.19 19.10 -2.72
CA LEU A 36 -3.07 18.16 -2.66
C LEU A 36 -2.01 18.45 -3.74
N LEU A 37 -2.44 18.73 -4.97
CA LEU A 37 -1.55 19.12 -6.06
C LEU A 37 -0.71 20.35 -5.71
N GLU A 38 -1.33 21.40 -5.15
CA GLU A 38 -0.63 22.61 -4.71
C GLU A 38 0.44 22.30 -3.64
N ALA A 39 0.09 21.49 -2.64
CA ALA A 39 1.00 21.06 -1.57
C ALA A 39 2.19 20.24 -2.11
N VAL A 40 1.91 19.31 -3.03
CA VAL A 40 2.95 18.50 -3.69
C VAL A 40 3.91 19.39 -4.50
N ALA A 41 3.39 20.39 -5.22
CA ALA A 41 4.20 21.31 -6.00
C ALA A 41 5.16 22.12 -5.12
N THR A 42 4.73 22.50 -3.90
CA THR A 42 5.60 23.15 -2.90
C THR A 42 6.56 22.19 -2.21
N GLY A 43 6.33 20.87 -2.30
CA GLY A 43 7.23 19.84 -1.81
C GLY A 43 6.95 19.34 -0.39
N GLU A 44 5.85 19.77 0.22
CA GLU A 44 5.45 19.38 1.58
C GLU A 44 3.95 19.14 1.63
N VAL A 45 3.55 18.02 2.23
CA VAL A 45 2.15 17.62 2.40
C VAL A 45 1.85 17.51 3.88
N ASP A 46 0.88 18.28 4.35
CA ASP A 46 0.46 18.24 5.76
C ASP A 46 -0.36 16.97 6.10
N GLU A 47 -0.62 16.78 7.39
CA GLU A 47 -1.35 15.61 7.90
C GLU A 47 -2.79 15.51 7.38
N THR A 48 -3.42 16.63 7.01
CA THR A 48 -4.80 16.66 6.48
C THR A 48 -4.87 16.10 5.06
N LEU A 49 -3.74 16.09 4.36
CA LEU A 49 -3.59 15.65 2.98
C LEU A 49 -2.85 14.29 2.85
N ASP A 50 -2.37 13.71 3.95
CA ASP A 50 -1.71 12.38 3.99
C ASP A 50 -2.63 11.27 3.45
N GLU A 51 -3.87 11.18 3.94
CA GLU A 51 -4.83 10.15 3.52
C GLU A 51 -5.22 10.27 2.02
N PRO A 52 -5.54 11.47 1.50
CA PRO A 52 -5.71 11.68 0.06
C PRO A 52 -4.48 11.29 -0.78
N LEU A 53 -3.27 11.64 -0.31
CA LEU A 53 -2.01 11.28 -0.97
C LEU A 53 -1.81 9.75 -1.01
N GLY A 54 -1.98 9.09 0.14
CA GLY A 54 -1.87 7.64 0.25
C GLY A 54 -2.83 6.93 -0.69
N ARG A 55 -4.10 7.36 -0.73
CA ARG A 55 -5.11 6.78 -1.62
C ARG A 55 -4.77 6.96 -3.10
N PHE A 56 -4.29 8.14 -3.47
CA PHE A 56 -3.89 8.41 -4.85
C PHE A 56 -2.71 7.52 -5.26
N LEU A 57 -1.65 7.49 -4.44
CA LEU A 57 -0.45 6.70 -4.71
C LEU A 57 -0.77 5.20 -4.79
N GLU A 58 -1.63 4.69 -3.92
CA GLU A 58 -2.10 3.31 -3.93
C GLU A 58 -2.67 2.94 -5.30
N VAL A 59 -3.62 3.73 -5.81
CA VAL A 59 -4.23 3.50 -7.13
C VAL A 59 -3.20 3.66 -8.25
N ALA A 60 -2.43 4.76 -8.25
CA ALA A 60 -1.49 5.06 -9.33
C ALA A 60 -0.38 3.99 -9.47
N LEU A 61 0.10 3.45 -8.35
CA LEU A 61 1.14 2.40 -8.32
C LEU A 61 0.60 1.01 -8.70
N GLN A 62 -0.69 0.75 -8.46
CA GLN A 62 -1.33 -0.52 -8.84
C GLN A 62 -1.54 -0.65 -10.35
N THR A 63 -1.77 0.45 -11.08
CA THR A 63 -2.04 0.36 -12.52
C THR A 63 -0.80 0.14 -13.38
N GLY A 64 0.41 0.22 -12.80
CA GLY A 64 1.69 0.13 -13.55
C GLY A 64 1.96 1.33 -14.48
N ARG A 65 1.09 2.34 -14.48
CA ARG A 65 1.14 3.49 -15.39
C ARG A 65 2.33 4.40 -15.08
N ILE A 66 2.66 4.56 -13.81
CA ILE A 66 3.82 5.33 -13.36
C ILE A 66 5.10 4.82 -14.04
N ARG A 67 5.32 3.50 -14.01
CA ARG A 67 6.47 2.88 -14.66
C ARG A 67 6.52 3.11 -16.17
N GLN A 68 5.37 3.01 -16.83
CA GLN A 68 5.27 3.13 -18.28
C GLN A 68 5.52 4.57 -18.78
N ARG A 69 5.12 5.57 -18.00
CA ARG A 69 5.21 6.99 -18.38
C ARG A 69 6.48 7.67 -17.89
N HIS A 70 6.82 7.43 -16.62
CA HIS A 70 7.89 8.15 -15.93
C HIS A 70 9.16 7.32 -15.81
N GLY A 71 9.02 6.00 -15.71
CA GLY A 71 10.14 5.08 -15.62
C GLY A 71 10.24 4.38 -14.26
N PRO A 72 11.16 3.41 -14.13
CA PRO A 72 11.32 2.62 -12.91
C PRO A 72 11.94 3.40 -11.75
N HIS A 73 12.69 4.48 -12.01
CA HIS A 73 13.37 5.26 -10.97
C HIS A 73 12.35 6.10 -10.17
N GLU A 74 11.45 6.75 -10.90
CA GLU A 74 10.36 7.59 -10.45
C GLU A 74 9.31 6.75 -9.72
N GLU A 75 8.98 5.58 -10.28
CA GLU A 75 8.12 4.61 -9.62
C GLU A 75 8.68 4.17 -8.26
N LYS A 76 9.99 3.92 -8.16
CA LYS A 76 10.63 3.57 -6.90
C LYS A 76 10.53 4.71 -5.89
N ALA A 77 10.74 5.96 -6.32
CA ALA A 77 10.59 7.13 -5.45
C ALA A 77 9.15 7.28 -4.94
N LEU A 78 8.16 7.07 -5.80
CA LEU A 78 6.74 7.13 -5.44
C LEU A 78 6.33 5.98 -4.52
N ARG A 79 6.86 4.76 -4.70
CA ARG A 79 6.66 3.64 -3.76
C ARG A 79 7.27 3.95 -2.39
N ALA A 80 8.47 4.53 -2.35
CA ALA A 80 9.09 4.94 -1.09
C ALA A 80 8.28 6.03 -0.38
N LEU A 81 7.75 7.01 -1.12
CA LEU A 81 6.84 8.01 -0.59
C LEU A 81 5.53 7.38 -0.08
N TYR A 82 4.95 6.43 -0.82
CA TYR A 82 3.73 5.72 -0.40
C TYR A 82 3.91 5.06 0.97
N HIS A 83 5.04 4.37 1.19
CA HIS A 83 5.36 3.75 2.48
C HIS A 83 5.51 4.73 3.64
N GLN A 84 5.69 6.02 3.36
CA GLN A 84 5.70 7.07 4.38
C GLN A 84 4.31 7.63 4.69
N THR A 85 3.27 7.32 3.90
CA THR A 85 1.88 7.73 4.21
C THR A 85 1.28 6.87 5.32
N GLN A 86 0.17 7.30 5.93
CA GLN A 86 -0.53 6.49 6.93
C GLN A 86 -0.93 5.11 6.40
N ARG A 87 -1.49 5.04 5.19
CA ARG A 87 -1.84 3.76 4.53
C ARG A 87 -0.61 2.87 4.32
N GLY A 88 0.48 3.46 3.82
CA GLY A 88 1.73 2.72 3.60
C GLY A 88 2.34 2.18 4.89
N ARG A 89 2.30 2.95 5.99
CA ARG A 89 2.73 2.50 7.31
C ARG A 89 1.89 1.33 7.83
N GLN A 90 0.57 1.40 7.71
CA GLN A 90 -0.34 0.31 8.10
C GLN A 90 0.00 -1.00 7.37
N ILE A 91 0.36 -0.94 6.09
CA ILE A 91 0.78 -2.11 5.33
C ILE A 91 2.10 -2.67 5.85
N LEU A 92 3.08 -1.80 6.15
CA LEU A 92 4.36 -2.23 6.69
C LEU A 92 4.19 -2.88 8.08
N GLU A 93 3.31 -2.34 8.92
CA GLU A 93 2.96 -2.92 10.22
C GLU A 93 2.30 -4.30 10.04
N ALA A 94 1.36 -4.44 9.11
CA ALA A 94 0.70 -5.71 8.82
C ALA A 94 1.71 -6.77 8.31
N ILE A 95 2.67 -6.38 7.47
CA ILE A 95 3.77 -7.26 7.03
C ILE A 95 4.66 -7.68 8.19
N GLN A 96 4.98 -6.76 9.11
CA GLN A 96 5.75 -7.10 10.31
C GLN A 96 5.01 -8.13 11.17
N GLN A 97 3.72 -7.93 11.43
CA GLN A 97 2.89 -8.87 12.18
C GLN A 97 2.80 -10.24 11.48
N ALA A 98 2.63 -10.26 10.16
CA ALA A 98 2.63 -11.50 9.38
C ALA A 98 3.96 -12.24 9.49
N ASN A 99 5.09 -11.54 9.40
CA ASN A 99 6.42 -12.13 9.57
C ASN A 99 6.64 -12.66 10.99
N GLU A 100 6.15 -11.96 12.02
CA GLU A 100 6.19 -12.44 13.41
C GLU A 100 5.38 -13.72 13.58
N ALA A 101 4.16 -13.78 13.02
CA ALA A 101 3.35 -15.00 13.03
C ALA A 101 4.02 -16.16 12.28
N LEU A 102 4.64 -15.89 11.13
CA LEU A 102 5.38 -16.90 10.35
C LEU A 102 6.56 -17.49 11.13
N ARG A 103 7.17 -16.76 12.08
CA ARG A 103 8.24 -17.30 12.92
C ARG A 103 7.78 -18.45 13.80
N ALA A 104 6.49 -18.52 14.15
CA ALA A 104 5.94 -19.66 14.90
C ALA A 104 6.06 -21.00 14.14
N LEU A 105 6.23 -20.97 12.82
CA LEU A 105 6.42 -22.18 12.00
C LEU A 105 7.89 -22.65 11.94
N GLN A 106 8.84 -21.87 12.45
CA GLN A 106 10.27 -22.20 12.36
C GLN A 106 10.59 -23.48 13.13
N GLY A 107 11.33 -24.39 12.49
CA GLY A 107 11.70 -25.69 13.09
C GLY A 107 10.62 -26.77 13.00
N HIS A 108 9.42 -26.44 12.50
CA HIS A 108 8.34 -27.40 12.30
C HIS A 108 8.23 -27.86 10.84
N THR A 109 7.85 -29.11 10.63
CA THR A 109 7.53 -29.64 9.30
C THR A 109 6.13 -29.18 8.91
N LEU A 110 6.01 -28.49 7.77
CA LEU A 110 4.71 -28.13 7.21
C LEU A 110 3.99 -29.39 6.70
N ARG A 111 2.76 -29.58 7.15
CA ARG A 111 1.84 -30.65 6.74
C ARG A 111 0.76 -30.15 5.78
N GLU A 112 0.38 -28.88 5.91
CA GLU A 112 -0.66 -28.24 5.13
C GLU A 112 -0.14 -26.91 4.58
N LEU A 113 -0.26 -26.71 3.26
CA LEU A 113 -0.07 -25.43 2.59
C LEU A 113 -1.17 -25.30 1.54
N THR A 114 -2.12 -24.42 1.74
CA THR A 114 -3.26 -24.32 0.82
C THR A 114 -3.72 -22.89 0.65
N PHE A 115 -3.90 -22.50 -0.63
CA PHE A 115 -4.61 -21.29 -0.99
C PHE A 115 -6.09 -21.58 -1.19
N THR A 116 -6.93 -20.74 -0.62
CA THR A 116 -8.38 -20.75 -0.87
C THR A 116 -8.85 -19.35 -1.26
N PRO A 117 -9.79 -19.20 -2.21
CA PRO A 117 -10.39 -17.91 -2.47
C PRO A 117 -11.17 -17.45 -1.23
N HIS A 118 -11.03 -16.18 -0.84
CA HIS A 118 -11.83 -15.59 0.24
C HIS A 118 -12.86 -14.59 -0.30
N ASN A 119 -12.40 -13.60 -1.06
CA ASN A 119 -13.21 -12.59 -1.76
C ASN A 119 -12.58 -12.33 -3.15
N PRO A 120 -13.28 -11.68 -4.09
CA PRO A 120 -12.66 -11.27 -5.36
C PRO A 120 -11.37 -10.46 -5.13
N GLY A 121 -10.24 -10.96 -5.62
CA GLY A 121 -8.93 -10.34 -5.43
C GLY A 121 -8.28 -10.58 -4.06
N ALA A 122 -8.89 -11.41 -3.19
CA ALA A 122 -8.35 -11.79 -1.89
C ALA A 122 -8.31 -13.32 -1.72
N TYR A 123 -7.18 -13.81 -1.22
CA TYR A 123 -6.91 -15.23 -1.03
C TYR A 123 -6.49 -15.49 0.41
N ARG A 124 -6.88 -16.65 0.94
CA ARG A 124 -6.40 -17.17 2.21
C ARG A 124 -5.29 -18.17 1.99
N LEU A 125 -4.17 -17.98 2.65
CA LEU A 125 -3.11 -18.98 2.78
C LEU A 125 -3.23 -19.65 4.16
N THR A 126 -3.50 -20.94 4.18
CA THR A 126 -3.43 -21.76 5.41
C THR A 126 -2.12 -22.53 5.43
N LEU A 127 -1.39 -22.42 6.53
CA LEU A 127 -0.17 -23.13 6.84
C LEU A 127 -0.39 -23.95 8.12
N GLY A 128 -0.18 -25.25 8.05
CA GLY A 128 -0.38 -26.16 9.17
C GLY A 128 0.84 -27.02 9.44
N THR A 129 1.19 -27.18 10.72
CA THR A 129 2.17 -28.12 11.25
C THR A 129 1.50 -28.98 12.31
N ASP A 130 2.25 -29.89 12.94
CA ASP A 130 1.74 -30.70 14.04
C ASP A 130 1.43 -29.84 15.31
N GLN A 131 1.92 -28.60 15.40
CA GLN A 131 1.80 -27.73 16.59
C GLN A 131 1.27 -26.32 16.29
N VAL A 132 1.27 -25.89 15.03
CA VAL A 132 0.90 -24.52 14.65
C VAL A 132 -0.03 -24.54 13.45
N ARG A 133 -1.08 -23.73 13.50
CA ARG A 133 -1.92 -23.42 12.35
C ARG A 133 -2.03 -21.90 12.19
N LEU A 134 -1.60 -21.42 11.03
CA LEU A 134 -1.60 -20.01 10.65
C LEU A 134 -2.47 -19.81 9.41
N THR A 135 -3.37 -18.83 9.46
CA THR A 135 -4.17 -18.38 8.32
C THR A 135 -3.86 -16.91 8.04
N LEU A 136 -3.47 -16.62 6.80
CA LEU A 136 -3.18 -15.29 6.30
C LEU A 136 -4.19 -14.90 5.22
N GLU A 137 -4.74 -13.69 5.26
CA GLU A 137 -5.40 -13.08 4.11
C GLU A 137 -4.37 -12.31 3.29
N ILE A 138 -4.42 -12.45 1.96
CA ILE A 138 -3.55 -11.78 1.00
C ILE A 138 -4.42 -11.13 -0.08
N ASN A 139 -4.25 -9.83 -0.30
CA ASN A 139 -4.95 -9.08 -1.35
C ASN A 139 -4.05 -7.96 -1.93
N ALA A 140 -4.59 -7.12 -2.81
CA ALA A 140 -3.84 -6.04 -3.45
C ALA A 140 -3.37 -4.95 -2.48
N GLN A 141 -3.97 -4.89 -1.29
CA GLN A 141 -3.68 -3.93 -0.23
C GLN A 141 -2.62 -4.47 0.75
N GLY A 142 -2.36 -5.78 0.81
CA GLY A 142 -1.35 -6.32 1.73
C GLY A 142 -1.58 -7.76 2.18
N VAL A 143 -1.05 -8.07 3.36
CA VAL A 143 -1.13 -9.37 4.03
C VAL A 143 -1.54 -9.17 5.48
N TRP A 144 -2.53 -9.91 5.96
CA TRP A 144 -3.01 -9.85 7.35
C TRP A 144 -3.06 -11.23 7.98
N VAL A 145 -2.74 -11.30 9.26
CA VAL A 145 -2.95 -12.50 10.07
C VAL A 145 -4.42 -12.58 10.43
N GLU A 146 -5.14 -13.55 9.87
CA GLU A 146 -6.53 -13.82 10.25
C GLU A 146 -6.59 -14.63 11.54
N ASN A 147 -5.71 -15.64 11.65
CA ASN A 147 -5.70 -16.56 12.79
C ASN A 147 -4.32 -17.19 12.99
N LEU A 148 -3.90 -17.34 14.25
CA LEU A 148 -2.71 -18.08 14.66
C LEU A 148 -3.07 -18.93 15.87
N VAL A 149 -2.96 -20.25 15.73
CA VAL A 149 -3.17 -21.23 16.79
C VAL A 149 -1.84 -21.94 17.05
N VAL A 150 -1.41 -21.95 18.31
CA VAL A 150 -0.21 -22.65 18.80
C VAL A 150 -0.66 -23.64 19.87
N GLY A 151 -0.30 -24.91 19.70
CA GLY A 151 -0.62 -26.03 20.60
C GLY A 151 0.49 -26.36 21.58
#